data_AF-A0A176W424-F1
#
_entry.id   AF-A0A176W424-F1
#
_cell.length_a   1.000
_cell.length_b   1.000
_cell.length_c   1.000
_cell.angle_alpha   90.00
_cell.angle_beta   90.00
_cell.angle_gamma   90.00
#
_symmetry.space_group_name_H-M   'P 1'
#
loop_
_entity.id
_entity.type
_entity.pdbx_description
1 polymer ?
#
loop_
_entity_poly.entity_id
_entity_poly.type
_entity_poly.pdbx_seq_one_letter_code
_entity_poly.pdbx_strand_id
1 'polypeptide(L)' 'MGSYELYRKSSIGTSLTDALDELVTNGTISPLLAVKVLMQFDKSMNDALQQKVKSKTTFKLHDDWDSGNGN' A
#
# COMPACT_ATOMS: atom_id res chain seq x y z
N MET A 1 -8.73 1.60 12.57
CA MET A 1 -7.41 0.94 12.46
C MET A 1 -7.25 0.11 11.18
N GLY A 2 -8.08 0.29 10.13
CA GLY A 2 -7.98 -0.51 8.89
C GLY A 2 -7.35 0.20 7.69
N SER A 3 -6.97 1.47 7.82
CA SER A 3 -6.60 2.31 6.66
C SER A 3 -5.12 2.24 6.27
N TYR A 4 -4.24 1.85 7.19
CA TYR A 4 -2.80 1.98 6.99
C TYR A 4 -2.15 0.73 6.39
N GLU A 5 -2.73 -0.45 6.64
CA GLU A 5 -2.24 -1.71 6.05
C GLU A 5 -2.45 -1.78 4.54
N LEU A 6 -3.31 -0.93 3.96
CA LEU A 6 -3.52 -0.83 2.53
C LEU A 6 -2.21 -0.58 1.78
N TYR A 7 -1.32 0.25 2.34
CA TYR A 7 -0.04 0.58 1.71
C TYR A 7 0.96 -0.58 1.73
N ARG A 8 0.75 -1.62 2.55
CA ARG A 8 1.58 -2.83 2.50
C ARG A 8 1.41 -3.58 1.17
N LYS A 9 0.29 -3.38 0.47
CA LYS A 9 0.06 -3.95 -0.88
C LYS A 9 0.64 -3.10 -2.02
N SER A 10 1.19 -1.92 -1.72
CA SER A 10 1.92 -1.13 -2.70
C SER A 10 3.25 -1.79 -3.04
N SER A 11 3.85 -1.48 -4.18
CA SER A 11 5.12 -2.09 -4.61
C SER A 11 6.24 -2.00 -3.56
N ILE A 12 6.30 -0.88 -2.82
CA ILE A 12 7.27 -0.70 -1.74
C ILE A 12 6.92 -1.53 -0.49
N GLY A 13 5.61 -1.64 -0.17
CA GLY A 13 5.13 -2.44 0.94
C GLY A 13 5.32 -3.94 0.73
N THR A 14 5.09 -4.44 -0.50
CA THR A 14 5.32 -5.83 -0.86
C THR A 14 6.80 -6.17 -0.79
N SER A 15 7.66 -5.31 -1.36
CA SER A 15 9.12 -5.49 -1.29
C SER A 15 9.64 -5.53 0.15
N LEU A 16 9.09 -4.70 1.04
CA LEU A 16 9.42 -4.71 2.46
C LEU A 16 8.98 -6.01 3.14
N THR A 17 7.77 -6.49 2.83
CA THR A 17 7.23 -7.70 3.43
C THR A 17 8.04 -8.92 3.01
N ASP A 18 8.37 -9.04 1.72
CA ASP A 18 9.20 -10.12 1.19
C ASP A 18 10.59 -10.16 1.87
N ALA A 19 11.23 -9.00 2.04
CA ALA A 19 12.51 -8.90 2.72
C ALA A 19 12.41 -9.27 4.22
N LEU A 20 11.33 -8.88 4.90
CA LEU A 20 11.11 -9.25 6.30
C LEU A 20 10.86 -10.75 6.45
N ASP A 21 10.11 -11.37 5.54
CA ASP A 21 9.84 -12.81 5.55
C ASP A 21 11.13 -13.61 5.31
N GLU A 22 12.01 -13.15 4.42
CA GLU A 22 13.34 -13.76 4.24
C GLU A 22 14.18 -13.67 5.52
N LEU A 23 14.22 -12.50 6.18
CA LEU A 23 14.96 -12.31 7.43
C LEU A 23 14.41 -13.15 8.58
N VAL A 24 13.09 -13.34 8.65
CA VAL A 24 12.44 -14.22 9.62
C VAL A 24 12.76 -15.68 9.32
N THR A 25 12.67 -16.08 8.05
CA THR A 25 12.97 -17.45 7.61
C THR A 25 14.42 -17.84 7.90
N ASN A 26 15.34 -16.90 7.71
CA ASN A 26 16.76 -17.07 8.01
C ASN A 26 17.07 -16.97 9.52
N GLY A 27 16.07 -16.75 10.37
CA GLY A 27 16.24 -16.63 11.83
C GLY A 27 17.01 -15.37 12.26
N THR A 28 17.20 -14.40 11.36
CA THR A 28 17.94 -13.16 11.64
C THR A 28 17.13 -12.19 12.50
N ILE A 29 15.82 -12.16 12.31
CA ILE A 29 14.89 -11.36 13.13
C ILE A 29 13.74 -12.22 13.64
N SER A 30 13.14 -11.83 14.77
CA SER A 30 11.95 -12.50 15.26
C SER A 30 10.69 -12.07 14.47
N PRO A 31 9.68 -12.94 14.34
CA PRO A 31 8.42 -12.58 13.70
C PRO A 31 7.75 -11.35 14.35
N LEU A 32 7.86 -11.24 15.68
CA LEU A 32 7.32 -10.09 16.42
C LEU A 32 8.02 -8.78 16.04
N LEU A 33 9.32 -8.83 15.74
CA LEU A 33 10.06 -7.64 15.29
C LEU A 33 9.63 -7.24 13.88
N ALA A 34 9.45 -8.19 12.97
CA ALA A 34 8.94 -7.92 11.62
C ALA A 34 7.57 -7.21 11.66
N VAL A 35 6.65 -7.68 12.50
CA VAL A 35 5.35 -7.02 12.71
C VAL A 35 5.51 -5.58 13.20
N LYS A 36 6.45 -5.31 14.13
CA LYS A 36 6.73 -3.94 14.60
C LYS A 36 7.27 -3.05 13.49
N VAL A 37 8.11 -3.58 12.60
CA VAL A 37 8.60 -2.84 11.42
C VAL A 37 7.45 -2.49 10.49
N LEU A 38 6.53 -3.43 10.23
CA LEU A 38 5.34 -3.16 9.42
C LEU A 38 4.42 -2.09 10.04
N MET A 39 4.23 -2.12 11.37
CA MET A 39 3.47 -1.07 12.07
C MET A 39 4.15 0.31 11.94
N GLN A 40 5.47 0.37 11.99
CA GLN A 40 6.19 1.63 11.80
C GLN A 40 6.14 2.11 10.35
N PHE A 41 6.21 1.19 9.38
CA PHE A 41 6.03 1.48 7.97
C PHE A 41 4.66 2.12 7.70
N ASP A 42 3.59 1.52 8.22
CA ASP A 42 2.22 2.03 8.11
C ASP A 42 2.12 3.50 8.56
N LYS A 43 2.72 3.83 9.71
CA LYS A 43 2.75 5.18 10.25
C LYS A 43 3.55 6.13 9.35
N SER A 44 4.77 5.74 8.99
CA SER A 44 5.67 6.57 8.18
C SER A 44 5.11 6.84 6.78
N MET A 45 4.43 5.87 6.17
CA MET A 45 3.83 6.03 4.85
C MET A 45 2.65 6.99 4.88
N ASN A 46 1.79 6.87 5.91
CA ASN A 46 0.69 7.81 6.10
C ASN A 46 1.20 9.26 6.30
N ASP A 47 2.18 9.45 7.19
CA ASP A 47 2.75 10.76 7.46
C ASP A 47 3.41 11.35 6.20
N ALA A 48 4.12 10.53 5.42
CA ALA A 48 4.74 10.95 4.17
C ALA A 48 3.71 11.37 3.12
N LEU A 49 2.63 10.60 2.94
CA LEU A 49 1.57 10.95 1.99
C LEU A 49 0.86 12.25 2.39
N GLN A 50 0.53 12.43 3.67
CA GLN A 50 -0.14 13.63 4.16
C GLN A 50 0.74 14.89 4.03
N GLN A 51 2.03 14.78 4.36
CA GLN A 51 2.90 15.96 4.42
C GLN A 51 3.58 16.29 3.10
N LYS A 52 3.94 15.27 2.31
CA LYS A 52 4.81 15.44 1.14
C LYS A 52 4.07 15.35 -0.19
N VAL A 53 2.90 14.69 -0.24
CA VAL A 53 2.14 14.57 -1.50
C VAL A 53 1.02 15.62 -1.53
N LYS A 54 1.21 16.63 -2.38
CA LYS A 54 0.21 17.67 -2.66
C LYS A 54 -0.39 17.57 -4.06
N SER A 55 0.11 16.63 -4.86
CA SER A 55 -0.29 16.41 -6.24
C SER A 55 -1.76 16.00 -6.30
N LYS A 56 -2.54 16.72 -7.10
CA LYS A 56 -3.95 16.42 -7.33
C LYS A 56 -4.11 15.80 -8.72
N THR A 57 -4.71 14.62 -8.77
CA THR A 57 -5.01 13.92 -10.02
C THR A 57 -6.52 13.93 -10.23
N THR A 58 -6.97 14.28 -11.43
CA THR A 58 -8.37 14.20 -11.84
C THR A 58 -8.51 13.09 -12.86
N PHE A 59 -9.34 12.11 -12.56
CA PHE A 59 -9.69 11.04 -13.49
C PHE A 59 -10.90 11.48 -14.31
N LYS A 60 -10.76 11.48 -15.64
CA LYS A 60 -11.90 11.58 -16.56
C LYS A 60 -12.23 10.16 -16.99
N LEU A 61 -13.45 9.73 -16.70
CA LEU A 61 -13.99 8.49 -17.25
C LEU A 61 -14.54 8.81 -18.65
N HIS A 62 -14.28 7.92 -19.60
CA HIS A 62 -14.95 7.95 -20.88
C HIS A 62 -16.20 7.09 -20.75
N ASP A 63 -17.38 7.71 -20.82
CA ASP A 63 -18.65 6.99 -20.81
C ASP A 63 -18.91 6.41 -22.21
N ASP A 64 -18.21 5.34 -22.57
CA ASP A 64 -18.56 4.49 -23.74
C ASP A 64 -19.78 3.61 -23.37
N TRP A 65 -20.83 4.21 -22.83
CA TRP A 65 -22.12 3.56 -22.65
C TRP A 65 -22.97 3.81 -23.90
N ASP A 66 -22.68 3.05 -24.96
CA ASP A 66 -23.58 2.95 -26.10
C ASP A 66 -24.87 2.25 -25.64
N SER A 67 -25.88 3.04 -25.28
CA SER A 67 -27.24 2.55 -25.12
C SER A 67 -27.75 2.24 -26.51
N GLY A 68 -27.40 1.04 -27.01
CA GLY A 68 -27.97 0.50 -28.23
C GLY A 68 -29.49 0.63 -28.15
N ASN A 69 -30.03 1.58 -28.92
CA ASN A 69 -31.45 1.67 -29.23
C ASN A 69 -31.79 0.45 -30.11
N GLY A 70 -31.99 -0.68 -29.44
CA GLY A 70 -32.49 -1.91 -30.03
C GLY A 70 -34.00 -1.99 -29.86
N ASN A 71 -34.69 -1.42 -30.84
CA ASN A 71 -36.12 -1.57 -31.18
C ASN A 71 -37.16 -0.85 -30.31
#